data_AF-A0A965R8C4-F1
#
_entry.id   AF-A0A965R8C4-F1
#
_cell.length_a   1.000
_cell.length_b   1.000
_cell.length_c   1.000
_cell.angle_alpha   90.00
_cell.angle_beta   90.00
_cell.angle_gamma   90.00
#
_symmetry.space_group_name_H-M   'P 1'
#
loop_
_entity.id
_entity.type
_entity.pdbx_description
1 polymer ?
#
loop_
_entity_poly.entity_id
_entity_poly.type
_entity_poly.pdbx_seq_one_letter_code
_entity_poly.pdbx_strand_id
1 'polypeptide(L)'
;MVLAQQVLFLLVSIFAIGLFARKMSSLRRTIFLGKKEPINDRKSARWKQVVLLALGQKKLFKKPIPAIFHFFVYAGFILRQ
;
A
#
# COMPACT_ATOMS: atom_id res chain seq x y z
N MET A 1 15.78 31.76 -12.07
CA MET A 1 15.09 31.15 -10.91
C MET A 1 14.21 29.96 -11.31
N VAL A 2 13.34 30.09 -12.33
CA VAL A 2 12.41 29.01 -12.76
C VAL A 2 13.10 27.72 -13.25
N LEU A 3 14.16 27.82 -14.07
CA LEU A 3 14.85 26.65 -14.61
C LEU A 3 15.55 25.80 -13.54
N ALA A 4 16.13 26.43 -12.51
CA ALA A 4 16.77 25.73 -11.40
C ALA A 4 15.75 24.90 -10.60
N GLN A 5 14.54 25.43 -10.38
CA GLN A 5 13.46 24.71 -9.70
C GLN A 5 12.96 23.51 -10.53
N GLN A 6 12.85 23.65 -11.86
CA GLN A 6 12.43 22.57 -12.75
C GLN A 6 13.44 21.42 -12.77
N VAL A 7 14.74 21.75 -12.84
CA VAL A 7 15.82 20.75 -12.79
C VAL A 7 15.84 20.04 -11.44
N LEU A 8 15.73 20.78 -10.34
CA LEU A 8 15.66 20.19 -8.99
C LEU A 8 14.45 19.27 -8.83
N PHE A 9 13.28 19.71 -9.28
CA PHE A 9 12.05 18.91 -9.24
C PHE A 9 12.19 17.61 -10.05
N LEU A 10 12.77 17.70 -11.25
CA LEU A 10 13.00 16.54 -12.10
C LEU A 10 13.96 15.54 -11.46
N LEU A 11 15.06 16.02 -10.89
CA LEU A 11 16.05 15.18 -10.20
C LEU A 11 15.43 14.46 -9.00
N VAL A 12 14.69 15.19 -8.14
CA VAL A 12 14.01 14.60 -6.99
C VAL A 12 12.94 13.59 -7.44
N SER A 13 12.19 13.89 -8.49
CA SER A 13 11.15 13.00 -9.02
C SER A 13 11.75 11.70 -9.56
N ILE A 14 12.81 11.77 -10.37
CA ILE A 14 13.50 10.59 -10.89
C ILE A 14 14.09 9.76 -9.74
N PHE A 15 14.69 10.41 -8.75
CA PHE A 15 15.25 9.74 -7.59
C PHE A 15 14.16 8.99 -6.79
N ALA A 16 13.03 9.65 -6.51
CA ALA A 16 11.91 9.05 -5.79
C ALA A 16 11.32 7.85 -6.56
N ILE A 17 11.09 8.00 -7.87
CA ILE A 17 10.59 6.93 -8.74
C ILE A 17 11.58 5.76 -8.78
N GLY A 18 12.88 6.04 -8.89
CA GLY A 18 13.94 5.03 -8.90
C GLY A 18 14.01 4.22 -7.61
N LEU A 19 13.93 4.89 -6.45
CA LEU A 19 13.86 4.22 -5.15
C LEU A 19 12.61 3.35 -5.02
N PHE A 20 11.45 3.89 -5.42
CA PHE A 20 10.18 3.16 -5.40
C PHE A 20 10.24 1.91 -6.28
N ALA A 21 10.73 2.03 -7.51
CA ALA A 21 10.86 0.91 -8.44
C ALA A 21 11.77 -0.19 -7.89
N ARG A 22 12.91 0.17 -7.27
CA ARG A 22 13.81 -0.79 -6.62
C ARG A 22 13.13 -1.56 -5.48
N LYS A 23 12.41 -0.86 -4.61
CA LYS A 23 11.66 -1.48 -3.50
C LYS A 23 10.56 -2.38 -4.02
N MET A 24 9.81 -1.95 -5.03
CA MET A 24 8.74 -2.74 -5.65
C MET A 24 9.30 -4.04 -6.27
N SER A 25 10.43 -3.98 -6.98
CA SER A 25 11.07 -5.16 -7.56
C SER A 25 11.53 -6.16 -6.49
N SER A 26 12.08 -5.67 -5.37
CA SER A 26 12.46 -6.52 -4.23
C SER A 26 11.24 -7.19 -3.57
N LEU A 27 10.15 -6.45 -3.36
CA LEU A 27 8.90 -7.00 -2.83
C LEU A 27 8.33 -8.07 -3.78
N ARG A 28 8.31 -7.78 -5.08
CA ARG A 28 7.87 -8.72 -6.11
C ARG A 28 8.65 -10.03 -6.03
N ARG A 29 9.99 -9.97 -6.03
CA ARG A 29 10.85 -11.17 -5.90
C ARG A 29 10.52 -11.96 -4.63
N THR A 30 10.33 -11.28 -3.50
CA THR A 30 9.99 -11.93 -2.23
C THR A 30 8.65 -12.66 -2.28
N ILE A 31 7.62 -12.06 -2.91
CA ILE A 31 6.31 -12.70 -3.10
C ILE A 31 6.43 -13.97 -3.97
N PHE A 32 7.21 -13.91 -5.06
CA PHE A 32 7.41 -15.05 -5.96
C PHE A 32 8.27 -16.17 -5.36
N LEU A 33 9.07 -15.90 -4.32
CA LEU A 33 9.81 -16.91 -3.56
C LEU A 33 8.91 -17.70 -2.58
N GLY A 34 7.68 -17.25 -2.33
CA GLY A 34 6.72 -17.95 -1.49
C GLY A 34 6.33 -19.30 -2.09
N LYS A 35 6.66 -20.41 -1.39
CA LYS A 35 6.19 -21.75 -1.77
C LYS A 35 4.70 -21.88 -1.49
N LYS A 36 3.98 -22.60 -2.37
CA LYS A 36 2.58 -22.94 -2.14
C LYS A 36 2.49 -23.96 -1.01
N GLU A 37 2.05 -23.53 0.17
CA GLU A 37 1.70 -24.43 1.26
C GLU A 37 0.38 -25.16 0.90
N PRO A 38 0.29 -26.49 1.03
CA PRO A 38 -0.98 -27.19 0.84
C PRO A 38 -1.93 -26.82 2.00
N ILE A 39 -2.90 -25.97 1.70
CA ILE A 39 -3.93 -25.56 2.67
C ILE A 39 -5.01 -26.65 2.72
N ASN A 40 -4.89 -27.59 3.66
CA ASN A 40 -5.90 -28.61 3.93
C ASN A 40 -6.64 -28.28 5.25
N ASP A 41 -7.58 -27.33 5.20
CA ASP A 41 -8.32 -26.90 6.40
C ASP A 41 -9.80 -26.51 6.11
N ARG A 42 -10.57 -26.25 7.18
CA ARG A 42 -12.00 -25.90 7.25
C ARG A 42 -12.37 -24.71 6.33
N LYS A 43 -12.76 -25.02 5.09
CA LYS A 43 -13.06 -24.03 4.03
C LYS A 43 -14.09 -22.97 4.44
N SER A 44 -15.14 -23.34 5.18
CA SER A 44 -16.23 -22.43 5.59
C SER A 44 -15.78 -21.35 6.58
N ALA A 45 -14.95 -21.71 7.56
CA ALA A 45 -14.37 -20.76 8.52
C ALA A 45 -13.42 -19.76 7.83
N ARG A 46 -12.65 -20.23 6.84
CA ARG A 46 -11.75 -19.39 6.06
C ARG A 46 -12.50 -18.34 5.24
N TRP A 47 -13.59 -18.72 4.56
CA TRP A 47 -14.39 -17.77 3.79
C TRP A 47 -15.00 -16.68 4.68
N LYS A 48 -15.50 -17.03 5.88
CA LYS A 48 -15.93 -16.04 6.87
C LYS A 48 -14.79 -15.09 7.25
N GLN A 49 -13.59 -15.61 7.48
CA GLN A 49 -12.43 -14.77 7.80
C GLN A 49 -11.99 -13.89 6.62
N VAL A 50 -12.03 -14.39 5.38
CA VAL A 50 -11.72 -13.62 4.17
C VAL A 50 -12.74 -12.52 3.96
N VAL A 51 -14.04 -12.79 4.12
CA VAL A 51 -15.09 -11.77 4.02
C VAL A 51 -14.90 -10.70 5.09
N LEU A 52 -14.67 -11.09 6.35
CA LEU A 52 -14.41 -10.16 7.45
C LEU A 52 -13.11 -9.33 7.24
N LEU A 53 -12.12 -9.90 6.54
CA LEU A 53 -10.86 -9.22 6.20
C LEU A 53 -11.04 -8.29 4.99
N ALA A 54 -11.78 -8.73 3.97
CA ALA A 54 -12.04 -8.01 2.73
C ALA A 54 -12.98 -6.81 2.95
N LEU A 55 -13.98 -6.96 3.82
CA LEU A 55 -14.84 -5.87 4.28
C LEU A 55 -14.12 -4.87 5.20
N GLY A 56 -12.80 -5.01 5.40
CA GLY A 56 -11.95 -3.98 6.00
C GLY A 56 -12.03 -3.85 7.52
N GLN A 57 -13.06 -4.41 8.16
CA GLN A 57 -13.30 -4.25 9.60
C GLN A 57 -12.17 -4.75 10.49
N LYS A 58 -11.43 -5.81 10.11
CA LYS A 58 -10.42 -6.38 11.02
C LYS A 58 -9.01 -5.83 10.85
N LYS A 59 -8.67 -5.29 9.67
CA LYS A 59 -7.28 -4.89 9.35
C LYS A 59 -7.07 -3.38 9.41
N LEU A 60 -8.11 -2.59 9.13
CA LEU A 60 -8.04 -1.13 9.17
C LEU A 60 -7.98 -0.61 10.62
N PHE A 61 -8.79 -1.16 11.52
CA PHE A 61 -8.81 -0.78 12.95
C PHE A 61 -7.64 -1.36 13.77
N LYS A 62 -7.01 -2.43 13.29
CA LYS A 62 -5.83 -3.02 13.96
C LYS A 62 -4.53 -2.24 13.73
N LYS A 63 -4.48 -1.37 12.71
CA LYS A 63 -3.32 -0.53 12.40
C LYS A 63 -3.76 0.94 12.43
N PRO A 64 -3.66 1.62 13.58
CA PRO A 64 -4.20 2.98 13.74
C PRO A 64 -3.54 4.00 12.81
N ILE A 65 -2.27 3.80 12.48
CA ILE A 65 -1.49 4.70 11.61
C ILE A 65 -2.12 4.79 10.19
N PRO A 66 -2.29 3.69 9.42
CA PRO A 66 -3.01 3.71 8.14
C PRO A 66 -4.43 4.30 8.20
N ALA A 67 -5.18 4.04 9.27
CA ALA A 67 -6.55 4.54 9.41
C ALA A 67 -6.59 6.07 9.52
N ILE A 68 -5.69 6.65 10.31
CA ILE A 68 -5.55 8.09 10.47
C ILE A 68 -5.13 8.75 9.15
N PHE A 69 -4.13 8.20 8.45
CA PHE A 69 -3.72 8.71 7.14
C PHE A 69 -4.86 8.68 6.12
N HIS A 70 -5.66 7.60 6.09
CA HIS A 70 -6.79 7.50 5.16
C HIS A 70 -7.86 8.57 5.43
N PHE A 71 -8.15 8.83 6.71
CA PHE A 71 -9.06 9.89 7.12
C PHE A 71 -8.58 11.27 6.67
N PHE A 72 -7.30 11.62 6.93
CA PHE A 72 -6.74 12.92 6.53
C PHE A 72 -6.69 13.11 5.02
N VAL A 73 -6.36 12.07 4.26
CA VAL A 73 -6.36 12.14 2.79
C VAL A 73 -7.78 12.35 2.27
N TYR A 74 -8.78 11.65 2.81
CA TYR A 74 -10.18 11.79 2.40
C TYR A 74 -10.76 13.16 2.78
N ALA A 75 -10.49 13.62 4.01
CA ALA A 75 -10.84 14.96 4.46
C ALA A 75 -10.19 16.04 3.58
N GLY A 76 -8.92 15.86 3.23
CA GLY A 76 -8.20 16.75 2.32
C GLY A 76 -8.70 16.72 0.88
N PHE A 77 -9.40 15.67 0.45
CA PHE A 77 -10.06 15.57 -0.84
C PHE A 77 -11.41 16.30 -0.82
N ILE A 78 -12.20 16.10 0.25
CA ILE A 78 -13.50 16.78 0.45
C ILE A 78 -13.33 18.29 0.63
N LEU A 79 -12.30 18.73 1.37
CA LEU A 79 -12.06 20.16 1.64
C LEU A 79 -11.49 20.92 0.44
N ARG A 80 -10.92 20.22 -0.55
CA ARG A 80 -10.33 20.84 -1.75
C ARG A 80 -11.12 20.62 -3.04
N GLN A 81 -12.11 19.74 -3.02
CA GLN A 81 -13.07 19.56 -4.10
C GLN A 81 -14.10 20.67 -4.07
#